data_AF-A0A1B9B1H2-F1
#
_entry.id   AF-A0A1B9B1H2-F1
#
_cell.length_a   1.000
_cell.length_b   1.000
_cell.length_c   1.000
_cell.angle_alpha   90.00
_cell.angle_beta   90.00
_cell.angle_gamma   90.00
#
_symmetry.space_group_name_H-M   'P 1'
#
loop_
_entity.id
_entity.type
_entity.pdbx_description
1 polymer ?
#
loop_
_entity_poly.entity_id
_entity_poly.type
_entity_poly.pdbx_seq_one_letter_code
_entity_poly.pdbx_strand_id
1 'polypeptide(L)'
;MANLFTRMKNSVEADLHDLIDKQEERNPISKLNQYLRQSEREVEQVQQLIQRQYRLKEEIKRELAVAKEMADKRKHQAYIAKEAGDVSELYEFAIKEQAVYEDRSAKIEHLLVQIGLDLKQLEEKFTLMKQKLKDMHIKRLELMGRENIAKVHHKMDKLMESGKDAVEGEGQQSLEIDDYMMQIENRVKANYYEATIDTRIAEIEKDLKRKETVN
;
A
#
# COMPACT_ATOMS: atom_id res chain seq x y z
N MET A 1 1.32 -23.69 -8.19
CA MET A 1 0.80 -22.91 -7.04
C MET A 1 0.25 -21.60 -7.57
N ALA A 2 -1.06 -21.49 -7.77
CA ALA A 2 -1.66 -20.30 -8.37
C ALA A 2 -1.51 -19.09 -7.43
N ASN A 3 -0.86 -18.02 -7.93
CA ASN A 3 -0.68 -16.75 -7.23
C ASN A 3 -2.01 -16.27 -6.65
N LEU A 4 -2.07 -16.10 -5.32
CA LEU A 4 -3.23 -15.51 -4.62
C LEU A 4 -3.65 -14.20 -5.30
N PHE A 5 -2.69 -13.39 -5.75
CA PHE A 5 -2.92 -12.17 -6.52
C PHE A 5 -3.65 -12.34 -7.86
N THR A 6 -3.44 -13.47 -8.54
CA THR A 6 -4.11 -13.77 -9.81
C THR A 6 -5.51 -14.36 -9.58
N ARG A 7 -5.70 -15.12 -8.49
CA ARG A 7 -7.04 -15.47 -7.99
C ARG A 7 -7.81 -14.24 -7.48
N MET A 8 -7.13 -13.23 -6.93
CA MET A 8 -7.73 -11.98 -6.42
C MET A 8 -8.30 -11.09 -7.53
N LYS A 9 -7.67 -11.01 -8.71
CA LYS A 9 -8.22 -10.23 -9.83
C LYS A 9 -9.56 -10.80 -10.30
N ASN A 10 -9.61 -12.11 -10.49
CA ASN A 10 -10.75 -12.76 -11.15
C ASN A 10 -11.92 -13.05 -10.18
N SER A 11 -11.66 -13.26 -8.88
CA SER A 11 -12.73 -13.49 -7.89
C SER A 11 -13.43 -12.19 -7.48
N VAL A 12 -12.74 -11.06 -7.37
CA VAL A 12 -13.39 -9.80 -6.96
C VAL A 12 -14.32 -9.24 -8.04
N GLU A 13 -13.95 -9.31 -9.33
CA GLU A 13 -14.84 -8.89 -10.43
C GLU A 13 -16.01 -9.85 -10.63
N ALA A 14 -15.77 -11.17 -10.60
CA ALA A 14 -16.82 -12.16 -10.86
C ALA A 14 -17.79 -12.32 -9.67
N ASP A 15 -17.27 -12.40 -8.43
CA ASP A 15 -18.12 -12.58 -7.25
C ASP A 15 -18.93 -11.31 -6.93
N LEU A 16 -18.43 -10.10 -7.23
CA LEU A 16 -19.21 -8.88 -7.00
C LEU A 16 -20.36 -8.69 -8.01
N HIS A 17 -20.23 -9.22 -9.23
CA HIS A 17 -21.30 -9.14 -10.22
C HIS A 17 -22.38 -10.20 -9.97
N ASP A 18 -21.97 -11.43 -9.60
CA ASP A 18 -22.89 -12.54 -9.34
C ASP A 18 -23.58 -12.49 -7.95
N LEU A 19 -23.03 -11.76 -6.96
CA LEU A 19 -23.60 -11.70 -5.59
C LEU A 19 -24.62 -10.58 -5.37
N ILE A 20 -24.76 -9.62 -6.29
CA ILE A 20 -25.79 -8.57 -6.18
C ILE A 20 -27.19 -9.13 -6.49
N ASP A 21 -27.26 -10.22 -7.29
CA ASP A 21 -28.54 -10.81 -7.73
C ASP A 21 -29.14 -11.85 -6.76
N LYS A 22 -28.47 -12.20 -5.66
CA LYS A 22 -29.00 -13.16 -4.67
C LYS A 22 -29.17 -12.54 -3.30
N GLN A 23 -30.43 -12.32 -2.97
CA GLN A 23 -30.93 -11.42 -1.94
C GLN A 23 -30.71 -11.87 -0.49
N GLU A 24 -30.17 -13.06 -0.21
CA GLU A 24 -30.02 -13.57 1.16
C GLU A 24 -28.71 -14.37 1.33
N GLU A 25 -28.01 -14.10 2.44
CA GLU A 25 -26.87 -14.85 2.99
C GLU A 25 -25.48 -14.69 2.34
N ARG A 26 -24.79 -13.58 2.64
CA ARG A 26 -23.42 -13.56 3.22
C ARG A 26 -22.92 -12.12 3.23
N ASN A 27 -22.84 -11.49 4.40
CA ASN A 27 -22.36 -10.12 4.62
C ASN A 27 -21.08 -9.82 3.78
N PRO A 28 -21.20 -9.12 2.64
CA PRO A 28 -20.07 -8.90 1.72
C PRO A 28 -19.01 -7.99 2.34
N ILE A 29 -19.41 -7.14 3.27
CA ILE A 29 -18.52 -6.27 4.06
C ILE A 29 -17.67 -7.11 5.02
N SER A 30 -18.24 -8.15 5.64
CA SER A 30 -17.49 -9.06 6.52
C SER A 30 -16.38 -9.80 5.78
N LYS A 31 -16.68 -10.32 4.58
CA LYS A 31 -15.68 -10.93 3.70
C LYS A 31 -14.61 -9.90 3.30
N LEU A 32 -15.01 -8.71 2.85
CA LEU A 32 -14.07 -7.64 2.49
C LEU A 32 -13.17 -7.23 3.66
N ASN A 33 -13.69 -7.17 4.88
CA ASN A 33 -12.91 -6.88 6.09
C ASN A 33 -11.89 -7.99 6.41
N GLN A 34 -12.25 -9.26 6.17
CA GLN A 34 -11.29 -10.36 6.29
C GLN A 34 -10.18 -10.24 5.24
N TYR A 35 -10.53 -9.94 3.99
CA TYR A 35 -9.57 -9.75 2.91
C TYR A 35 -8.64 -8.56 3.19
N LEU A 36 -9.18 -7.41 3.60
CA LEU A 36 -8.39 -6.24 3.97
C LEU A 36 -7.35 -6.57 5.04
N ARG A 37 -7.75 -7.24 6.12
CA ARG A 37 -6.81 -7.65 7.18
C ARG A 37 -5.71 -8.60 6.68
N GLN A 38 -6.05 -9.49 5.75
CA GLN A 38 -5.08 -10.38 5.15
C GLN A 38 -4.11 -9.61 4.24
N SER A 39 -4.63 -8.70 3.42
CA SER A 39 -3.83 -7.86 2.53
C SER A 39 -2.91 -6.91 3.30
N GLU A 40 -3.36 -6.34 4.42
CA GLU A 40 -2.52 -5.55 5.34
C GLU A 40 -1.32 -6.37 5.83
N ARG A 41 -1.56 -7.59 6.33
CA ARG A 41 -0.49 -8.50 6.77
C ARG A 41 0.47 -8.87 5.64
N GLU A 42 -0.04 -9.13 4.45
CA GLU A 42 0.81 -9.45 3.30
C GLU A 42 1.69 -8.26 2.87
N VAL A 43 1.15 -7.04 2.90
CA VAL A 43 1.91 -5.82 2.63
C VAL A 43 3.03 -5.65 3.66
N GLU A 44 2.76 -5.86 4.95
CA GLU A 44 3.79 -5.82 6.00
C GLU A 44 4.88 -6.87 5.80
N GLN A 45 4.50 -8.11 5.46
CA GLN A 45 5.46 -9.19 5.20
C GLN A 45 6.36 -8.87 4.00
N VAL A 46 5.80 -8.35 2.92
CA VAL A 46 6.58 -7.94 1.74
C VAL A 46 7.53 -6.79 2.10
N GLN A 47 7.08 -5.83 2.91
CA GLN A 47 7.94 -4.74 3.40
C GLN A 47 9.16 -5.29 4.16
N GLN A 48 8.96 -6.25 5.06
CA GLN A 48 10.06 -6.88 5.81
C GLN A 48 11.05 -7.62 4.91
N LEU A 49 10.55 -8.31 3.86
CA LEU A 49 11.38 -8.98 2.87
C LEU A 49 12.23 -7.99 2.06
N ILE A 50 11.64 -6.86 1.63
CA ILE A 50 12.37 -5.80 0.92
C ILE A 50 13.43 -5.19 1.83
N GLN A 51 13.11 -4.90 3.09
CA GLN A 51 14.09 -4.40 4.06
C GLN A 51 15.24 -5.39 4.30
N ARG A 52 14.95 -6.70 4.30
CA ARG A 52 16.00 -7.73 4.37
C ARG A 52 16.90 -7.69 3.15
N GLN A 53 16.34 -7.53 1.95
CA GLN A 53 17.11 -7.41 0.72
C GLN A 53 18.03 -6.19 0.73
N TYR A 54 17.56 -5.07 1.30
CA TYR A 54 18.39 -3.90 1.56
C TYR A 54 19.58 -4.19 2.49
N ARG A 55 19.35 -4.90 3.60
CA ARG A 55 20.45 -5.29 4.52
C ARG A 55 21.48 -6.18 3.83
N LEU A 56 21.02 -7.17 3.05
CA LEU A 56 21.91 -8.04 2.27
C LEU A 56 22.75 -7.25 1.25
N LYS A 57 22.15 -6.26 0.58
CA LYS A 57 22.90 -5.37 -0.33
C LYS A 57 24.02 -4.62 0.39
N GLU A 58 23.76 -4.12 1.60
CA GLU A 58 24.79 -3.44 2.40
C GLU A 58 25.89 -4.39 2.89
N GLU A 59 25.55 -5.63 3.25
CA GLU A 59 26.55 -6.67 3.53
C GLU A 59 27.45 -6.95 2.32
N ILE A 60 26.87 -7.10 1.14
CA ILE A 60 27.62 -7.33 -0.11
C ILE A 60 28.52 -6.14 -0.45
N LYS A 61 28.08 -4.90 -0.18
CA LYS A 61 28.93 -3.70 -0.34
C LYS A 61 30.12 -3.71 0.61
N ARG A 62 29.96 -4.19 1.85
CA ARG A 62 31.09 -4.33 2.79
C ARG A 62 32.09 -5.36 2.27
N GLU A 63 31.63 -6.49 1.77
CA GLU A 63 32.51 -7.50 1.15
C GLU A 63 33.23 -6.96 -0.09
N LEU A 64 32.58 -6.11 -0.89
CA LEU A 64 33.24 -5.42 -2.00
C LEU A 64 34.39 -4.53 -1.51
N ALA A 65 34.15 -3.75 -0.46
CA ALA A 65 35.16 -2.86 0.10
C ALA A 65 36.39 -3.65 0.60
N VAL A 66 36.14 -4.76 1.31
CA VAL A 66 37.21 -5.67 1.77
C VAL A 66 37.97 -6.27 0.59
N ALA A 67 37.28 -6.74 -0.45
CA ALA A 67 37.94 -7.30 -1.63
C ALA A 67 38.84 -6.27 -2.34
N LYS A 68 38.36 -5.03 -2.48
CA LYS A 68 39.15 -3.93 -3.07
C LYS A 68 40.37 -3.57 -2.22
N GLU A 69 40.19 -3.43 -0.90
CA GLU A 69 41.29 -3.15 0.02
C GLU A 69 42.37 -4.24 -0.06
N MET A 70 41.96 -5.51 -0.14
CA MET A 70 42.90 -6.63 -0.27
C MET A 70 43.63 -6.64 -1.61
N ALA A 71 42.94 -6.32 -2.72
CA ALA A 71 43.58 -6.15 -4.03
C ALA A 71 44.63 -5.04 -4.00
N ASP A 72 44.29 -3.86 -3.47
CA ASP A 72 45.20 -2.71 -3.36
C ASP A 72 46.40 -3.02 -2.46
N LYS A 73 46.17 -3.71 -1.33
CA LYS A 73 47.22 -4.17 -0.44
C LYS A 73 48.20 -5.11 -1.14
N ARG A 74 47.69 -6.11 -1.88
CA ARG A 74 48.53 -7.06 -2.62
C ARG A 74 49.28 -6.40 -3.77
N LYS A 75 48.66 -5.44 -4.47
CA LYS A 75 49.31 -4.61 -5.47
C LYS A 75 50.50 -3.83 -4.89
N HIS A 76 50.32 -3.21 -3.73
CA HIS A 76 51.40 -2.50 -3.05
C HIS A 76 52.53 -3.44 -2.59
N GLN A 77 52.19 -4.62 -2.06
CA GLN A 77 53.18 -5.63 -1.66
C GLN A 77 53.97 -6.17 -2.87
N ALA A 78 53.31 -6.40 -3.99
CA ALA A 78 53.97 -6.78 -5.24
C ALA A 78 54.95 -5.69 -5.70
N TYR A 79 54.54 -4.41 -5.65
CA TYR A 79 55.43 -3.29 -5.96
C TYR A 79 56.70 -3.31 -5.09
N ILE A 80 56.56 -3.42 -3.77
CA ILE A 80 57.71 -3.47 -2.85
C ILE A 80 58.62 -4.67 -3.15
N ALA A 81 58.06 -5.87 -3.34
CA ALA A 81 58.84 -7.07 -3.62
C ALA A 81 59.62 -6.97 -4.94
N LYS A 82 59.04 -6.31 -5.95
CA LYS A 82 59.72 -6.05 -7.22
C LYS A 82 60.90 -5.10 -7.05
N GLU A 83 60.73 -4.01 -6.31
CA GLU A 83 61.80 -3.03 -6.06
C GLU A 83 62.95 -3.61 -5.22
N ALA A 84 62.67 -4.58 -4.35
CA ALA A 84 63.67 -5.21 -3.49
C ALA A 84 64.61 -6.20 -4.21
N GLY A 85 64.32 -6.59 -5.47
CA GLY A 85 65.22 -7.35 -6.35
C GLY A 85 65.38 -8.86 -6.04
N ASP A 86 65.48 -9.26 -4.77
CA ASP A 86 65.83 -10.63 -4.34
C ASP A 86 64.65 -11.47 -3.80
N VAL A 87 63.40 -11.07 -4.05
CA VAL A 87 62.18 -11.74 -3.52
C VAL A 87 61.13 -12.03 -4.61
N SER A 88 61.57 -12.70 -5.68
CA SER A 88 60.71 -13.07 -6.83
C SER A 88 59.48 -13.90 -6.43
N GLU A 89 59.62 -14.83 -5.49
CA GLU A 89 58.50 -15.67 -5.04
C GLU A 89 57.39 -14.86 -4.34
N LEU A 90 57.77 -13.85 -3.55
CA LEU A 90 56.81 -12.96 -2.88
C LEU A 90 56.07 -12.06 -3.89
N TYR A 91 56.78 -11.59 -4.92
CA TYR A 91 56.17 -10.83 -6.01
C TYR A 91 55.11 -11.68 -6.75
N GLU A 92 55.48 -12.90 -7.17
CA GLU A 92 54.55 -13.78 -7.88
C GLU A 92 53.33 -14.13 -7.06
N PHE A 93 53.52 -14.41 -5.76
CA PHE A 93 52.41 -14.67 -4.84
C PHE A 93 51.48 -13.47 -4.71
N ALA A 94 52.04 -12.27 -4.51
CA ALA A 94 51.25 -11.04 -4.36
C ALA A 94 50.45 -10.71 -5.62
N ILE A 95 51.03 -10.85 -6.82
CA ILE A 95 50.33 -10.63 -8.09
C ILE A 95 49.20 -11.67 -8.29
N LYS A 96 49.45 -12.95 -7.98
CA LYS A 96 48.42 -13.99 -8.07
C LYS A 96 47.23 -13.68 -7.14
N GLU A 97 47.49 -13.32 -5.88
CA GLU A 97 46.41 -12.97 -4.96
C GLU A 97 45.70 -11.66 -5.35
N GLN A 98 46.43 -10.64 -5.81
CA GLN A 98 45.83 -9.40 -6.32
C GLN A 98 44.79 -9.73 -7.40
N ALA A 99 45.14 -10.54 -8.39
CA ALA A 99 44.24 -10.92 -9.48
C ALA A 99 42.99 -11.65 -8.97
N VAL A 100 43.12 -12.51 -7.94
CA VAL A 100 41.98 -13.19 -7.30
C VAL A 100 41.04 -12.19 -6.62
N TYR A 101 41.57 -11.22 -5.89
CA TYR A 101 40.75 -10.19 -5.24
C TYR A 101 40.12 -9.23 -6.25
N GLU A 102 40.81 -8.89 -7.35
CA GLU A 102 40.28 -8.09 -8.44
C GLU A 102 39.10 -8.79 -9.13
N ASP A 103 39.24 -10.07 -9.51
CA ASP A 103 38.14 -10.87 -10.08
C ASP A 103 36.96 -11.00 -9.12
N ARG A 104 37.22 -11.23 -7.83
CA ARG A 104 36.16 -11.24 -6.80
C ARG A 104 35.44 -9.90 -6.72
N SER A 105 36.17 -8.79 -6.73
CA SER A 105 35.59 -7.44 -6.67
C SER A 105 34.69 -7.17 -7.88
N ALA A 106 35.13 -7.52 -9.10
CA ALA A 106 34.34 -7.35 -10.32
C ALA A 106 33.05 -8.18 -10.30
N LYS A 107 33.11 -9.43 -9.82
CA LYS A 107 31.93 -10.28 -9.64
C LYS A 107 30.92 -9.66 -8.67
N ILE A 108 31.40 -9.13 -7.55
CA ILE A 108 30.55 -8.49 -6.55
C ILE A 108 29.93 -7.19 -7.09
N GLU A 109 30.68 -6.39 -7.85
CA GLU A 109 30.15 -5.18 -8.51
C GLU A 109 29.00 -5.50 -9.46
N HIS A 110 29.17 -6.52 -10.31
CA HIS A 110 28.10 -6.98 -11.20
C HIS A 110 26.87 -7.45 -10.41
N LEU A 111 27.08 -8.22 -9.33
CA LEU A 111 26.01 -8.66 -8.44
C LEU A 111 25.25 -7.47 -7.82
N LEU A 112 25.96 -6.43 -7.37
CA LEU A 112 25.34 -5.23 -6.78
C LEU A 112 24.50 -4.44 -7.79
N VAL A 113 24.92 -4.39 -9.06
CA VAL A 113 24.13 -3.79 -10.13
C VAL A 113 22.82 -4.57 -10.30
N GLN A 114 22.90 -5.90 -10.40
CA GLN A 114 21.71 -6.75 -10.54
C GLN A 114 20.75 -6.59 -9.34
N ILE A 115 21.27 -6.65 -8.12
CA ILE A 115 20.47 -6.44 -6.90
C ILE A 115 19.82 -5.06 -6.89
N GLY A 116 20.50 -4.03 -7.41
CA GLY A 116 19.95 -2.70 -7.56
C GLY A 116 18.73 -2.66 -8.49
N LEU A 117 18.81 -3.33 -9.64
CA LEU A 117 17.70 -3.44 -10.59
C LEU A 117 16.53 -4.22 -10.00
N ASP A 118 16.82 -5.35 -9.34
CA ASP A 118 15.79 -6.19 -8.71
C ASP A 118 15.06 -5.43 -7.59
N LEU A 119 15.79 -4.70 -6.74
CA LEU A 119 15.20 -3.87 -5.69
C LEU A 119 14.25 -2.81 -6.27
N LYS A 120 14.65 -2.13 -7.34
CA LYS A 120 13.79 -1.14 -8.00
C LYS A 120 12.48 -1.76 -8.48
N GLN A 121 12.54 -2.94 -9.11
CA GLN A 121 11.34 -3.66 -9.55
C GLN A 121 10.46 -4.10 -8.37
N LEU A 122 11.08 -4.53 -7.26
CA LEU A 122 10.35 -4.89 -6.04
C LEU A 122 9.63 -3.68 -5.43
N GLU A 123 10.26 -2.51 -5.42
CA GLU A 123 9.70 -1.25 -4.91
C GLU A 123 8.51 -0.75 -5.75
N GLU A 124 8.61 -0.85 -7.07
CA GLU A 124 7.52 -0.53 -7.99
C GLU A 124 6.31 -1.42 -7.70
N LYS A 125 6.52 -2.75 -7.61
CA LYS A 125 5.47 -3.72 -7.27
C LYS A 125 4.89 -3.47 -5.88
N PHE A 126 5.73 -3.18 -4.89
CA PHE A 126 5.29 -2.87 -3.53
C PHE A 126 4.45 -1.59 -3.46
N THR A 127 4.80 -0.59 -4.26
CA THR A 127 4.01 0.65 -4.38
C THR A 127 2.62 0.36 -4.95
N LEU A 128 2.55 -0.45 -6.01
CA LEU A 128 1.27 -0.91 -6.57
C LEU A 128 0.43 -1.70 -5.54
N MET A 129 1.06 -2.55 -4.72
CA MET A 129 0.35 -3.28 -3.65
C MET A 129 -0.26 -2.31 -2.63
N LYS A 130 0.48 -1.30 -2.19
CA LYS A 130 -0.02 -0.27 -1.26
C LYS A 130 -1.18 0.53 -1.85
N GLN A 131 -1.11 0.87 -3.14
CA GLN A 131 -2.20 1.56 -3.84
C GLN A 131 -3.47 0.70 -3.86
N LYS A 132 -3.35 -0.57 -4.25
CA LYS A 132 -4.50 -1.50 -4.24
C LYS A 132 -5.12 -1.68 -2.86
N LEU A 133 -4.30 -1.72 -1.81
CA LEU A 133 -4.81 -1.79 -0.44
C LEU A 133 -5.65 -0.54 -0.09
N LYS A 134 -5.20 0.66 -0.49
CA LYS A 134 -5.99 1.89 -0.33
C LYS A 134 -7.30 1.84 -1.11
N ASP A 135 -7.29 1.36 -2.35
CA ASP A 135 -8.50 1.20 -3.16
C ASP A 135 -9.51 0.26 -2.48
N MET A 136 -9.04 -0.83 -1.87
CA MET A 136 -9.89 -1.74 -1.09
C MET A 136 -10.49 -1.08 0.15
N HIS A 137 -9.75 -0.20 0.84
CA HIS A 137 -10.31 0.58 1.96
C HIS A 137 -11.40 1.55 1.50
N ILE A 138 -11.20 2.23 0.38
CA ILE A 138 -12.22 3.09 -0.24
C ILE A 138 -13.45 2.24 -0.60
N LYS A 139 -13.24 1.06 -1.20
CA LYS A 139 -14.35 0.16 -1.54
C LYS A 139 -15.14 -0.30 -0.31
N ARG A 140 -14.47 -0.53 0.82
CA ARG A 140 -15.14 -0.83 2.09
C ARG A 140 -16.03 0.31 2.54
N LEU A 141 -15.53 1.56 2.50
CA LEU A 141 -16.31 2.75 2.86
C LEU A 141 -17.54 2.92 1.96
N GLU A 142 -17.36 2.71 0.65
CA GLU A 142 -18.45 2.77 -0.33
C GLU A 142 -19.56 1.74 0.00
N LEU A 143 -19.19 0.48 0.29
CA LEU A 143 -20.16 -0.57 0.63
C LEU A 143 -20.88 -0.30 1.94
N MET A 144 -20.17 0.18 2.98
CA MET A 144 -20.78 0.60 4.25
C MET A 144 -21.77 1.75 4.05
N GLY A 145 -21.43 2.73 3.21
CA GLY A 145 -22.33 3.84 2.85
C GLY A 145 -23.60 3.36 2.17
N ARG A 146 -23.49 2.46 1.18
CA ARG A 146 -24.64 1.86 0.50
C ARG A 146 -25.52 1.03 1.45
N GLU A 147 -24.91 0.24 2.32
CA GLU A 147 -25.65 -0.54 3.33
C GLU A 147 -26.44 0.39 4.27
N ASN A 148 -25.83 1.50 4.71
CA ASN A 148 -26.50 2.48 5.56
C ASN A 148 -27.69 3.12 4.85
N ILE A 149 -27.54 3.53 3.58
CA ILE A 149 -28.63 4.10 2.77
C ILE A 149 -29.79 3.10 2.66
N ALA A 150 -29.50 1.82 2.34
CA ALA A 150 -30.53 0.78 2.24
C ALA A 150 -31.26 0.56 3.57
N LYS A 151 -30.53 0.53 4.70
CA LYS A 151 -31.13 0.42 6.04
C LYS A 151 -32.03 1.61 6.39
N VAL A 152 -31.62 2.82 6.02
CA VAL A 152 -32.41 4.04 6.22
C VAL A 152 -33.70 3.98 5.40
N HIS A 153 -33.62 3.65 4.11
CA HIS A 153 -34.81 3.48 3.27
C HIS A 153 -35.78 2.44 3.85
N HIS A 154 -35.28 1.26 4.20
CA HIS A 154 -36.14 0.22 4.78
C HIS A 154 -36.82 0.67 6.09
N LYS A 155 -36.12 1.43 6.94
CA LYS A 155 -36.71 1.98 8.16
C LYS A 155 -37.76 3.05 7.86
N MET A 156 -37.52 3.91 6.87
CA MET A 156 -38.49 4.92 6.41
C MET A 156 -39.74 4.25 5.85
N ASP A 157 -39.59 3.26 4.97
CA ASP A 157 -40.71 2.53 4.36
C ASP A 157 -41.57 1.84 5.42
N LYS A 158 -40.93 1.16 6.38
CA LYS A 158 -41.63 0.53 7.51
C LYS A 158 -42.41 1.52 8.37
N LEU A 159 -41.85 2.71 8.63
CA LEU A 159 -42.53 3.77 9.37
C LEU A 159 -43.73 4.32 8.58
N MET A 160 -43.58 4.54 7.27
CA MET A 160 -44.67 4.99 6.39
C MET A 160 -45.79 3.94 6.28
N GLU A 161 -45.47 2.65 6.23
CA GLU A 161 -46.45 1.56 6.25
C GLU A 161 -47.17 1.48 7.60
N SER A 162 -46.44 1.57 8.71
CA SER A 162 -47.07 1.58 10.05
C SER A 162 -47.97 2.81 10.30
N GLY A 163 -47.70 3.93 9.62
CA GLY A 163 -48.56 5.11 9.66
C GLY A 163 -49.86 4.96 8.86
N LYS A 164 -49.95 4.01 7.91
CA LYS A 164 -51.19 3.73 7.15
C LYS A 164 -52.17 2.84 7.91
N ASP A 165 -51.69 1.98 8.80
CA ASP A 165 -52.53 1.15 9.67
C ASP A 165 -53.00 1.89 10.95
N ALA A 166 -52.49 3.10 11.20
CA ALA A 166 -52.78 3.91 12.40
C ALA A 166 -53.86 4.99 12.18
N VAL A 167 -54.71 4.84 11.16
CA VAL A 167 -55.81 5.77 10.82
C VAL A 167 -56.94 5.81 11.89
N GLU A 168 -56.82 5.06 12.99
CA GLU A 168 -57.80 5.09 14.10
C GLU A 168 -57.29 5.79 15.39
N GLY A 169 -56.11 6.42 15.41
CA GLY A 169 -55.57 7.04 16.65
C GLY A 169 -54.56 8.17 16.42
N GLU A 170 -54.86 9.10 15.53
CA GLU A 170 -53.94 10.13 15.02
C GLU A 170 -53.74 11.31 16.00
N GLY A 171 -52.49 11.52 16.45
CA GLY A 171 -52.11 12.78 17.11
C GLY A 171 -50.73 12.75 17.77
N GLN A 172 -50.37 11.67 18.45
CA GLN A 172 -49.10 11.59 19.20
C GLN A 172 -47.98 10.91 18.39
N GLN A 173 -48.28 9.87 17.61
CA GLN A 173 -47.26 9.16 16.82
C GLN A 173 -46.73 9.97 15.62
N SER A 174 -47.55 10.84 15.01
CA SER A 174 -47.10 11.71 13.91
C SER A 174 -46.04 12.72 14.36
N LEU A 175 -46.15 13.24 15.59
CA LEU A 175 -45.19 14.19 16.16
C LEU A 175 -43.82 13.53 16.44
N GLU A 176 -43.81 12.28 16.88
CA GLU A 176 -42.58 11.51 17.11
C GLU A 176 -41.85 11.18 15.79
N ILE A 177 -42.60 10.99 14.71
CA ILE A 177 -42.06 10.75 13.36
C ILE A 177 -41.38 12.02 12.83
N ASP A 178 -42.00 13.18 12.99
CA ASP A 178 -41.43 14.46 12.56
C ASP A 178 -40.14 14.79 13.33
N ASP A 179 -40.12 14.55 14.64
CA ASP A 179 -38.91 14.72 15.46
C ASP A 179 -37.78 13.76 15.07
N TYR A 180 -38.11 12.50 14.75
CA TYR A 180 -37.10 11.53 14.31
C TYR A 180 -36.54 11.87 12.92
N MET A 181 -37.39 12.30 11.98
CA MET A 181 -36.97 12.78 10.67
C MET A 181 -36.09 14.03 10.78
N MET A 182 -36.48 14.98 11.64
CA MET A 182 -35.68 16.18 11.92
C MET A 182 -34.31 15.83 12.51
N GLN A 183 -34.22 14.84 13.41
CA GLN A 183 -32.94 14.38 13.96
C GLN A 183 -32.04 13.73 12.91
N ILE A 184 -32.59 12.92 12.00
CA ILE A 184 -31.83 12.33 10.89
C ILE A 184 -31.36 13.43 9.94
N GLU A 185 -32.22 14.35 9.54
CA GLU A 185 -31.84 15.47 8.69
C GLU A 185 -30.74 16.32 9.31
N ASN A 186 -30.85 16.62 10.60
CA ASN A 186 -29.85 17.40 11.32
C ASN A 186 -28.50 16.66 11.40
N ARG A 187 -28.51 15.33 11.58
CA ARG A 187 -27.27 14.51 11.53
C ARG A 187 -26.68 14.45 10.12
N VAL A 188 -27.51 14.31 9.10
CA VAL A 188 -27.06 14.29 7.70
C VAL A 188 -26.51 15.66 7.31
N LYS A 189 -27.16 16.76 7.69
CA LYS A 189 -26.67 18.13 7.49
C LYS A 189 -25.36 18.36 8.23
N ALA A 190 -25.24 17.97 9.50
CA ALA A 190 -24.01 18.09 10.28
C ALA A 190 -22.84 17.32 9.63
N ASN A 191 -23.06 16.05 9.25
CA ASN A 191 -22.06 15.23 8.57
C ASN A 191 -21.74 15.75 7.17
N TYR A 192 -22.71 16.35 6.46
CA TYR A 192 -22.50 16.98 5.15
C TYR A 192 -21.57 18.18 5.28
N TYR A 193 -21.76 19.04 6.29
CA TYR A 193 -20.85 20.15 6.56
C TYR A 193 -19.46 19.65 6.97
N GLU A 194 -19.36 18.61 7.79
CA GLU A 194 -18.07 18.04 8.23
C GLU A 194 -17.29 17.41 7.05
N ALA A 195 -17.97 16.70 6.15
CA ALA A 195 -17.36 16.05 4.99
C ALA A 195 -17.03 17.01 3.83
N THR A 196 -17.67 18.19 3.75
CA THR A 196 -17.48 19.16 2.65
C THR A 196 -16.74 20.43 3.06
N ILE A 197 -16.40 20.60 4.35
CA ILE A 197 -15.61 21.76 4.83
C ILE A 197 -14.26 21.82 4.11
N ASP A 198 -13.53 20.71 4.02
CA ASP A 198 -12.22 20.70 3.37
C ASP A 198 -12.32 21.04 1.88
N THR A 199 -13.37 20.54 1.21
CA THR A 199 -13.62 20.82 -0.21
C THR A 199 -13.99 22.28 -0.44
N ARG A 200 -14.86 22.85 0.41
CA ARG A 200 -15.27 24.26 0.33
C ARG A 200 -14.12 25.21 0.69
N ILE A 201 -13.31 24.88 1.69
CA ILE A 201 -12.12 25.68 2.03
C ILE A 201 -11.12 25.65 0.89
N ALA A 202 -10.90 24.51 0.24
CA ALA A 202 -10.04 24.41 -0.93
C ALA A 202 -10.56 25.24 -2.12
N GLU A 203 -11.87 25.28 -2.36
CA GLU A 203 -12.50 26.13 -3.37
C GLU A 203 -12.36 27.62 -3.05
N ILE A 204 -12.58 28.00 -1.79
CA ILE A 204 -12.40 29.38 -1.31
C ILE A 204 -10.94 29.82 -1.45
N GLU A 205 -9.97 28.97 -1.06
CA GLU A 205 -8.55 29.27 -1.28
C GLU A 205 -8.22 29.49 -2.75
N LYS A 206 -8.77 28.64 -3.63
CA LYS A 206 -8.53 28.73 -5.08
C LYS A 206 -9.12 30.03 -5.65
N ASP A 207 -10.23 30.49 -5.12
CA ASP A 207 -10.88 31.72 -5.55
C ASP A 207 -10.22 32.98 -4.98
N LEU A 208 -9.67 32.90 -3.76
CA LEU A 208 -8.83 33.96 -3.19
C LEU A 208 -7.54 34.14 -3.99
N LYS A 209 -6.84 33.04 -4.29
CA LYS A 209 -5.61 33.07 -5.13
C LYS A 209 -5.87 33.58 -6.55
N ARG A 210 -7.07 33.32 -7.11
CA ARG A 210 -7.48 33.88 -8.41
C ARG A 210 -7.80 35.38 -8.35
N LYS A 211 -8.22 35.91 -7.20
CA LYS A 211 -8.44 37.36 -7.02
C LYS A 211 -7.15 38.12 -6.76
N GLU A 212 -6.17 37.49 -6.11
CA GLU A 212 -4.84 38.07 -5.85
C GLU A 212 -3.95 38.14 -7.10
N THR A 213 -4.23 37.36 -8.14
CA THR A 213 -3.47 37.32 -9.41
C THR A 213 -4.05 38.25 -10.49
N VAL A 214 -5.20 38.88 -10.22
CA VAL A 214 -5.91 39.77 -11.16
C VAL A 214 -5.86 41.24 -10.70
N ASN A 215 -5.21 41.53 -9.57
CA ASN A 215 -4.77 42.88 -9.15
C ASN A 215 -3.25 43.00 -9.27
#